data_AF-A0A1F7RVC8-F1
#
_entry.id   AF-A0A1F7RVC8-F1
#
_cell.length_a   1.000
_cell.length_b   1.000
_cell.length_c   1.000
_cell.angle_alpha   90.00
_cell.angle_beta   90.00
_cell.angle_gamma   90.00
#
_symmetry.space_group_name_H-M   'P 1'
#
loop_
_entity.id
_entity.type
_entity.pdbx_description
1 polymer ?
#
loop_
_entity_poly.entity_id
_entity_poly.type
_entity_poly.pdbx_seq_one_letter_code
_entity_poly.pdbx_strand_id
1 'polypeptide(L)' 'MRTTINIPDSLLEEVISATKGKSRTESVVIAMKEYIRMKRKERLLESSGKIKLDIDLNKIRKKRS' A
#
# COMPACT_ATOMS: atom_id res chain seq x y z
N MET A 1 -1.45 21.61 -7.65
CA MET A 1 -1.89 21.69 -9.07
C MET A 1 -3.38 21.43 -9.12
N ARG A 2 -4.16 22.21 -9.88
CA ARG A 2 -5.58 21.97 -10.10
C ARG A 2 -5.75 21.30 -11.47
N THR A 3 -6.41 20.15 -11.50
CA THR A 3 -6.60 19.35 -12.71
C THR A 3 -8.06 18.93 -12.79
N THR A 4 -8.60 18.85 -14.00
CA THR A 4 -9.93 18.30 -14.27
C THR A 4 -9.77 16.87 -14.74
N ILE A 5 -10.38 15.92 -14.03
CA ILE A 5 -10.34 14.49 -14.35
C ILE A 5 -11.78 13.98 -14.27
N ASN A 6 -12.21 13.20 -15.25
CA ASN A 6 -13.52 12.55 -15.23
C ASN A 6 -13.41 11.25 -14.43
N ILE A 7 -14.22 11.12 -13.38
CA ILE A 7 -14.27 9.98 -12.47
C ILE A 7 -15.74 9.56 -12.36
N PRO A 8 -16.08 8.26 -12.39
CA PRO A 8 -17.43 7.80 -12.13
C PRO A 8 -17.91 8.25 -10.74
N ASP A 9 -19.14 8.77 -10.67
CA ASP A 9 -19.70 9.28 -9.41
C ASP A 9 -19.81 8.19 -8.34
N SER A 10 -20.22 6.97 -8.72
CA SER A 10 -20.29 5.82 -7.80
C SER A 10 -18.96 5.53 -7.12
N LEU A 11 -17.86 5.55 -7.88
CA LEU A 11 -16.53 5.32 -7.36
C LEU A 11 -16.10 6.46 -6.41
N LEU A 12 -16.44 7.70 -6.74
CA LEU A 12 -16.13 8.84 -5.90
C LEU A 12 -16.90 8.78 -4.57
N GLU A 13 -18.17 8.38 -4.60
CA GLU A 13 -18.97 8.18 -3.39
C GLU A 13 -18.41 7.08 -2.49
N GLU A 14 -18.01 5.94 -3.06
CA GLU A 14 -17.35 4.86 -2.32
C GLU A 14 -16.06 5.35 -1.65
N VAL A 15 -15.23 6.10 -2.38
CA VAL A 15 -13.98 6.66 -1.85
C VAL A 15 -14.27 7.65 -0.72
N ILE A 16 -15.27 8.52 -0.86
CA ILE A 16 -15.67 9.46 0.20
C ILE A 16 -16.16 8.72 1.44
N SER A 17 -17.03 7.71 1.25
CA SER A 17 -17.56 6.89 2.34
C SER A 17 -16.44 6.14 3.08
N ALA A 18 -15.50 5.54 2.34
CA ALA A 18 -14.38 4.78 2.89
C ALA A 18 -13.35 5.66 3.63
N THR A 19 -13.08 6.87 3.12
CA THR A 19 -12.06 7.76 3.69
C THR A 19 -12.59 8.71 4.75
N LYS A 20 -13.91 8.93 4.81
CA LYS A 20 -14.56 9.94 5.67
C LYS A 20 -13.96 11.35 5.52
N GLY A 21 -13.42 11.67 4.35
CA GLY A 21 -12.81 12.98 4.07
C GLY A 21 -13.83 14.11 4.15
N LYS A 22 -13.39 15.32 4.55
CA LYS A 22 -14.28 16.49 4.69
C LYS A 22 -14.65 17.10 3.34
N SER A 23 -13.93 16.74 2.28
CA SER A 23 -14.18 17.21 0.91
C SER A 23 -13.84 16.14 -0.11
N ARG A 24 -14.46 16.21 -1.30
CA ARG A 24 -14.20 15.27 -2.41
C ARG A 24 -12.71 15.19 -2.76
N THR A 25 -12.03 16.34 -2.78
CA THR A 25 -10.59 16.41 -3.05
C THR A 25 -9.76 15.73 -1.97
N GLU A 26 -10.10 15.93 -0.69
CA GLU A 26 -9.38 15.31 0.43
C GLU A 26 -9.52 13.78 0.39
N SER A 27 -10.72 13.26 0.13
CA SER A 27 -10.98 11.83 0.01
C SER A 27 -10.12 11.18 -1.08
N VAL A 28 -10.03 11.84 -2.25
CA VAL A 28 -9.17 11.39 -3.36
C VAL A 28 -7.69 11.42 -2.97
N VAL A 29 -7.23 12.46 -2.26
CA VAL A 29 -5.84 12.56 -1.79
C VAL A 29 -5.51 11.44 -0.79
N ILE A 30 -6.41 11.13 0.13
CA ILE A 30 -6.24 10.04 1.09
C ILE A 30 -6.13 8.70 0.37
N ALA A 31 -7.04 8.42 -0.57
CA ALA A 31 -7.03 7.20 -1.36
C ALA A 31 -5.72 7.02 -2.15
N MET A 32 -5.24 8.09 -2.80
CA MET A 32 -3.96 8.06 -3.54
C MET A 32 -2.76 7.80 -2.62
N LYS A 33 -2.73 8.39 -1.42
CA LYS A 33 -1.66 8.13 -0.44
C LYS A 33 -1.65 6.68 0.02
N GLU A 34 -2.82 6.11 0.31
CA GLU A 34 -2.91 4.71 0.73
C GLU A 34 -2.52 3.75 -0.41
N TYR A 35 -2.93 4.03 -1.64
CA TYR A 35 -2.52 3.25 -2.82
C TYR A 35 -0.99 3.21 -2.97
N ILE A 36 -0.31 4.35 -2.85
CA ILE A 36 1.17 4.40 -2.89
C ILE A 36 1.78 3.61 -1.74
N ARG A 37 1.21 3.69 -0.54
CA ARG A 37 1.66 2.94 0.64
C ARG A 37 1.50 1.43 0.44
N MET A 38 0.39 0.98 -0.15
CA MET A 38 0.18 -0.42 -0.52
C MET A 38 1.20 -0.89 -1.55
N LYS A 39 1.44 -0.10 -2.62
CA LYS A 39 2.44 -0.43 -3.65
C LYS A 39 3.86 -0.50 -3.10
N ARG A 40 4.22 0.36 -2.13
CA ARG A 40 5.52 0.28 -1.43
C ARG A 40 5.64 -1.00 -0.62
N LYS A 41 4.58 -1.44 0.07
CA LYS A 41 4.56 -2.71 0.80
C LYS A 41 4.69 -3.89 -0.14
N GLU A 42 3.94 -3.90 -1.25
CA GLU A 42 4.07 -4.93 -2.29
C GLU A 42 5.50 -5.01 -2.81
N ARG A 43 6.12 -3.87 -3.16
CA ARG A 43 7.51 -3.83 -3.61
C ARG A 43 8.49 -4.39 -2.58
N LEU A 44 8.27 -4.12 -1.29
CA LEU A 44 9.09 -4.69 -0.21
C LEU A 44 8.91 -6.20 -0.08
N LEU A 45 7.69 -6.71 -0.27
CA LEU A 45 7.39 -8.16 -0.27
C LEU A 45 7.99 -8.85 -1.50
N GLU A 46 7.84 -8.25 -2.70
CA GLU A 46 8.48 -8.73 -3.93
C GLU A 46 10.01 -8.70 -3.83
N SER A 47 10.56 -7.67 -3.18
CA SER A 47 12.00 -7.60 -2.91
C SER A 47 12.43 -8.66 -1.90
N SER A 48 11.60 -8.97 -0.90
CA SER A 48 11.85 -10.05 0.07
C SER A 48 11.92 -11.43 -0.60
N GLY A 49 11.21 -11.66 -1.71
CA GLY A 49 11.27 -12.89 -2.49
C GLY A 49 12.50 -13.03 -3.40
N LYS A 50 13.26 -11.95 -3.62
CA LYS A 50 14.55 -11.96 -4.36
C LYS A 50 15.78 -11.94 -3.46
N ILE A 51 15.61 -11.69 -2.17
CA ILE A 51 16.70 -11.89 -1.22
C ILE A 51 16.86 -13.40 -1.08
N LYS A 52 17.80 -13.98 -1.84
CA LYS A 52 18.42 -15.27 -1.48
C LYS A 52 19.03 -15.09 -0.10
N LEU A 53 18.22 -15.32 0.92
CA LEU A 53 18.67 -15.39 2.30
C LEU A 53 19.34 -16.76 2.39
N ASP A 54 20.62 -16.83 1.97
CA ASP A 54 21.48 -18.01 2.11
C ASP A 54 21.86 -18.16 3.58
N ILE A 55 20.84 -18.34 4.42
CA ILE A 55 21.00 -18.66 5.84
C ILE A 55 20.60 -20.10 6.00
N ASP A 56 21.59 -20.90 6.36
CA ASP A 56 21.42 -22.26 6.81
C ASP A 56 20.68 -22.26 8.16
N LEU A 57 19.34 -22.30 8.09
CA LEU A 57 18.42 -22.27 9.23
C LEU A 57 18.70 -23.39 10.25
N ASN A 58 19.40 -24.46 9.85
CA ASN A 58 19.81 -25.54 10.74
C ASN A 58 20.93 -25.12 11.71
N LYS A 59 21.83 -24.23 11.31
CA LYS A 59 22.91 -23.72 12.18
C LYS A 59 22.39 -22.79 13.27
N ILE A 60 21.34 -22.02 12.99
CA ILE A 60 20.77 -21.06 13.95
C ILE A 60 19.93 -21.78 15.02
N ARG A 61 19.21 -22.83 14.64
CA ARG A 61 18.37 -23.62 15.57
C ARG A 61 19.17 -24.44 16.58
N LYS A 62 20.41 -24.86 16.27
CA LYS A 62 21.25 -25.65 17.19
C LYS A 62 21.87 -24.86 18.35
N LYS A 63 21.83 -23.53 18.36
CA LYS A 63 22.38 -22.69 19.45
C LYS A 63 21.45 -22.53 20.66
N ARG A 64 20.30 -23.22 20.70
CA ARG A 64 19.31 -23.16 21.78
C ARG A 64 19.05 -24.50 22.49
N SER A 65 19.89 -25.51 22.26
CA SER A 65 19.85 -26.76 23.03
C SER A 65 21.14 -26.96 23.82
#